data_AF-A0A3M6TCG1-F1
#
_entry.id   AF-A0A3M6TCG1-F1
#
_cell.length_a   1.000
_cell.length_b   1.000
_cell.length_c   1.000
_cell.angle_alpha   90.00
_cell.angle_beta   90.00
_cell.angle_gamma   90.00
#
_symmetry.space_group_name_H-M   'P 1'
#
loop_
_entity.id
_entity.type
_entity.pdbx_description
1 polymer ?
#
loop_
_entity_poly.entity_id
_entity_poly.type
_entity_poly.pdbx_seq_one_letter_code
_entity_poly.pdbx_strand_id
1 'polypeptide(L)'
;MMLKGHTYKTFKTAPGTLECRDACLADVRCQSYNVVMFIAICELNNQTKEARPEDFVKNKDRYYMAKGPNRAPHRDCNNYKNLRDANRKSSYKNRAKLCDDKLHVGWYRFVGAAGTKMPTSLVPSYRCGTVYSGWLKGSHPSVEDGEVDRRVCFSDYRNHCRGTTKIGVRNCGSYYIYKLRQPSLCAMRYCGTD
;
A
#
# COMPACT_ATOMS: atom_id res chain seq x y z
N MET A 1 -1.59 -13.34 -29.32
CA MET A 1 -2.01 -14.16 -28.14
C MET A 1 -3.11 -13.42 -27.41
N MET A 2 -4.06 -14.10 -26.81
CA MET A 2 -5.22 -13.50 -26.14
C MET A 2 -5.60 -14.27 -24.87
N LEU A 3 -6.31 -13.62 -23.96
CA LEU A 3 -6.98 -14.27 -22.84
C LEU A 3 -8.43 -14.60 -23.22
N LYS A 4 -8.85 -15.87 -23.13
CA LYS A 4 -10.19 -16.34 -23.50
C LYS A 4 -11.08 -16.52 -22.27
N GLY A 5 -12.39 -16.27 -22.39
CA GLY A 5 -13.38 -16.61 -21.34
C GLY A 5 -13.55 -15.57 -20.24
N HIS A 6 -12.75 -14.50 -20.25
CA HIS A 6 -12.76 -13.44 -19.22
C HIS A 6 -13.26 -12.09 -19.76
N THR A 7 -13.63 -12.01 -21.03
CA THR A 7 -14.14 -10.79 -21.67
C THR A 7 -15.51 -10.44 -21.11
N TYR A 8 -15.63 -9.28 -20.46
CA TYR A 8 -16.91 -8.79 -19.92
C TYR A 8 -17.44 -7.55 -20.65
N LYS A 9 -16.63 -6.91 -21.50
CA LYS A 9 -17.05 -5.76 -22.31
C LYS A 9 -16.30 -5.75 -23.63
N THR A 10 -17.03 -5.51 -24.71
CA THR A 10 -16.49 -5.44 -26.07
C THR A 10 -16.99 -4.17 -26.76
N PHE A 11 -16.09 -3.44 -27.42
CA PHE A 11 -16.45 -2.23 -28.18
C PHE A 11 -15.45 -1.96 -29.31
N LYS A 12 -15.90 -1.22 -30.33
CA LYS A 12 -15.03 -0.75 -31.42
C LYS A 12 -14.24 0.47 -30.96
N THR A 13 -13.00 0.54 -31.38
CA THR A 13 -12.07 1.66 -31.18
C THR A 13 -11.59 2.17 -32.52
N ALA A 14 -11.04 3.37 -32.55
CA ALA A 14 -10.33 3.85 -33.74
C ALA A 14 -8.97 3.11 -33.88
N PRO A 15 -8.61 2.58 -35.07
CA PRO A 15 -7.33 1.93 -35.29
C PRO A 15 -6.14 2.82 -34.87
N GLY A 16 -5.17 2.26 -34.14
CA GLY A 16 -3.98 2.99 -33.69
C GLY A 16 -4.18 3.91 -32.47
N THR A 17 -5.37 3.93 -31.85
CA THR A 17 -5.63 4.76 -30.66
C THR A 17 -5.38 4.02 -29.35
N LEU A 18 -5.28 4.79 -28.26
CA LEU A 18 -5.14 4.28 -26.88
C LEU A 18 -6.49 4.05 -26.17
N GLU A 19 -7.62 4.19 -26.87
CA GLU A 19 -8.97 4.10 -26.29
C GLU A 19 -9.21 2.81 -25.51
N CYS A 20 -8.69 1.69 -25.99
CA CYS A 20 -8.82 0.39 -25.32
C CYS A 20 -8.09 0.38 -23.97
N ARG A 21 -6.90 0.99 -23.91
CA ARG A 21 -6.13 1.16 -22.68
C ARG A 21 -6.85 2.08 -21.71
N ASP A 22 -7.32 3.24 -22.18
CA ASP A 22 -7.96 4.24 -21.34
C ASP A 22 -9.27 3.73 -20.74
N ALA A 23 -10.07 3.00 -21.53
CA ALA A 23 -11.27 2.33 -21.03
C ALA A 23 -10.95 1.28 -19.96
N CYS A 24 -9.89 0.50 -20.14
CA CYS A 24 -9.47 -0.48 -19.13
C CYS A 24 -8.93 0.21 -17.85
N LEU A 25 -8.22 1.32 -17.98
CA LEU A 25 -7.74 2.09 -16.83
C LEU A 25 -8.89 2.74 -16.06
N ALA A 26 -9.94 3.20 -16.75
CA ALA A 26 -11.11 3.82 -16.16
C ALA A 26 -12.10 2.83 -15.50
N ASP A 27 -12.12 1.56 -15.91
CA ASP A 27 -12.99 0.53 -15.31
C ASP A 27 -12.22 -0.29 -14.26
N VAL A 28 -12.68 -0.22 -13.01
CA VAL A 28 -12.09 -0.96 -11.88
C VAL A 28 -12.18 -2.48 -12.04
N ARG A 29 -13.13 -2.98 -12.83
CA ARG A 29 -13.28 -4.42 -13.10
C ARG A 29 -12.26 -4.91 -14.14
N CYS A 30 -11.66 -4.00 -14.91
CA CYS A 30 -10.68 -4.39 -15.92
C CYS A 30 -9.34 -4.71 -15.26
N GLN A 31 -8.81 -5.89 -15.56
CA GLN A 31 -7.49 -6.36 -15.15
C GLN A 31 -6.56 -6.56 -16.35
N SER A 32 -7.10 -6.80 -17.54
CA SER A 32 -6.36 -6.84 -18.80
C SER A 32 -7.32 -6.63 -19.97
N TYR A 33 -6.83 -6.57 -21.21
CA TYR A 33 -7.67 -6.45 -22.39
C TYR A 33 -7.04 -7.12 -23.61
N ASN A 34 -7.88 -7.56 -24.55
CA ASN A 34 -7.45 -8.03 -25.87
C ASN A 34 -7.76 -6.95 -26.92
N VAL A 35 -6.84 -6.76 -27.88
CA VAL A 35 -7.02 -5.87 -29.04
C VAL A 35 -7.04 -6.72 -30.30
N VAL A 36 -8.09 -6.58 -31.11
CA VAL A 36 -8.18 -7.19 -32.45
C VAL A 36 -7.60 -6.24 -33.48
N MET A 37 -6.44 -6.57 -34.06
CA MET A 37 -5.61 -5.62 -34.83
C MET A 37 -6.26 -5.10 -36.12
N PHE A 38 -7.10 -5.90 -36.79
CA PHE A 38 -7.64 -5.56 -38.13
C PHE A 38 -8.97 -4.80 -38.10
N ILE A 39 -9.74 -4.96 -37.03
CA ILE A 39 -11.08 -4.37 -36.89
C ILE A 39 -11.19 -3.46 -35.66
N ALA A 40 -10.05 -3.18 -35.02
CA ALA A 40 -9.90 -2.31 -33.87
C ALA A 40 -10.97 -2.58 -32.79
N ILE A 41 -11.21 -3.85 -32.49
CA ILE A 41 -12.11 -4.23 -31.40
C ILE A 41 -11.30 -4.35 -30.11
N CYS A 42 -11.78 -3.70 -29.06
CA CYS A 42 -11.29 -3.81 -27.70
C CYS A 42 -12.17 -4.77 -26.90
N GLU A 43 -11.55 -5.69 -26.18
CA GLU A 43 -12.21 -6.64 -25.29
C GLU A 43 -11.61 -6.53 -23.90
N LEU A 44 -12.34 -5.96 -22.94
CA LEU A 44 -11.90 -5.83 -21.56
C LEU A 44 -12.09 -7.15 -20.82
N ASN A 45 -11.06 -7.58 -20.10
CA ASN A 45 -11.02 -8.80 -19.30
C ASN A 45 -10.98 -8.47 -17.81
N ASN A 46 -11.70 -9.25 -17.01
CA ASN A 46 -11.68 -9.14 -15.54
C ASN A 46 -10.57 -9.97 -14.89
N GLN A 47 -9.70 -10.60 -15.69
CA GLN A 47 -8.64 -11.49 -15.24
C GLN A 47 -7.32 -11.22 -15.98
N THR A 48 -6.21 -11.81 -15.51
CA THR A 48 -4.88 -11.73 -16.13
C THR A 48 -4.36 -13.10 -16.56
N LYS A 49 -3.34 -13.14 -17.44
CA LYS A 49 -2.69 -14.38 -17.86
C LYS A 49 -1.93 -15.06 -16.71
N GLU A 50 -1.48 -14.30 -15.71
CA GLU A 50 -0.80 -14.84 -14.53
C GLU A 50 -1.78 -15.58 -13.62
N ALA A 51 -3.01 -15.09 -13.53
CA ALA A 51 -4.02 -15.65 -12.65
C ALA A 51 -4.82 -16.81 -13.31
N ARG A 52 -4.84 -16.90 -14.64
CA ARG A 52 -5.40 -18.02 -15.43
C ARG A 52 -4.52 -18.36 -16.64
N PRO A 53 -3.35 -18.99 -16.45
CA PRO A 53 -2.44 -19.32 -17.55
C PRO A 53 -3.05 -20.25 -18.61
N GLU A 54 -3.97 -21.12 -18.21
CA GLU A 54 -4.67 -22.08 -19.07
C GLU A 54 -5.54 -21.42 -20.14
N ASP A 55 -6.07 -20.23 -19.84
CA ASP A 55 -6.95 -19.47 -20.74
C ASP A 55 -6.17 -18.56 -21.71
N PHE A 56 -4.83 -18.53 -21.58
CA PHE A 56 -3.96 -17.74 -22.42
C PHE A 56 -3.58 -18.49 -23.69
N VAL A 57 -4.27 -18.17 -24.79
CA VAL A 57 -4.20 -18.93 -26.03
C VAL A 57 -3.50 -18.15 -27.14
N LYS A 58 -2.80 -18.88 -28.02
CA LYS A 58 -2.24 -18.31 -29.25
C LYS A 58 -3.38 -17.92 -30.18
N ASN A 59 -3.34 -16.68 -30.66
CA ASN A 59 -4.23 -16.14 -31.67
C ASN A 59 -3.44 -15.10 -32.48
N LYS A 60 -3.58 -15.15 -33.81
CA LYS A 60 -2.81 -14.34 -34.75
C LYS A 60 -3.37 -12.93 -34.95
N ASP A 61 -4.67 -12.76 -34.75
CA ASP A 61 -5.36 -11.48 -35.01
C ASP A 61 -5.50 -10.62 -33.76
N ARG A 62 -5.05 -11.14 -32.61
CA ARG A 62 -5.35 -10.60 -31.29
C ARG A 62 -4.11 -10.47 -30.43
N TYR A 63 -4.03 -9.34 -29.73
CA TYR A 63 -2.96 -9.00 -28.82
C TYR A 63 -3.51 -8.79 -27.42
N TYR A 64 -2.91 -9.50 -26.47
CA TYR A 64 -3.17 -9.36 -25.05
C TYR A 64 -2.33 -8.21 -24.48
N MET A 65 -2.97 -7.36 -23.70
CA MET A 65 -2.33 -6.31 -22.92
C MET A 65 -2.77 -6.46 -21.46
N ALA A 66 -1.80 -6.63 -20.56
CA ALA A 66 -2.07 -6.51 -19.13
C ALA A 66 -2.41 -5.05 -18.81
N LYS A 67 -3.34 -4.83 -17.89
CA LYS A 67 -3.43 -3.51 -17.25
C LYS A 67 -2.09 -3.32 -16.54
N GLY A 68 -1.29 -2.37 -17.02
CA GLY A 68 -0.04 -2.03 -16.35
C GLY A 68 -0.32 -1.79 -14.87
N PRO A 69 0.66 -2.02 -13.96
CA PRO A 69 0.46 -1.73 -12.55
C PRO A 69 -0.15 -0.35 -12.46
N ASN A 70 -1.29 -0.20 -11.80
CA ASN A 70 -2.01 1.06 -11.62
C ASN A 70 -1.06 2.08 -10.97
N ARG A 71 -0.20 2.71 -11.77
CA ARG A 71 0.58 3.89 -11.41
C ARG A 71 -0.23 5.10 -11.80
N ALA A 72 -1.51 5.13 -11.43
CA ALA A 72 -2.06 6.40 -11.02
C ALA A 72 -1.26 6.76 -9.75
N PRO A 73 -0.56 7.90 -9.70
CA PRO A 73 -0.09 8.39 -8.42
C PRO A 73 -1.35 8.55 -7.58
N HIS A 74 -1.54 7.68 -6.59
CA HIS A 74 -2.60 7.87 -5.62
C HIS A 74 -2.37 9.27 -5.08
N ARG A 75 -3.28 10.24 -5.33
CA ARG A 75 -3.03 11.67 -4.99
C ARG A 75 -2.54 11.84 -3.54
N ASP A 76 -3.04 10.98 -2.65
CA ASP A 76 -2.69 10.93 -1.23
C ASP A 76 -1.28 10.40 -0.91
N CYS A 77 -0.59 9.75 -1.85
CA CYS A 77 0.78 9.29 -1.67
C CYS A 77 1.82 10.40 -1.81
N ASN A 78 1.43 11.64 -2.14
CA ASN A 78 2.38 12.75 -2.25
C ASN A 78 2.24 13.78 -1.11
N ASN A 79 1.21 13.67 -0.26
CA ASN A 79 0.97 14.60 0.84
C ASN A 79 1.15 13.91 2.20
N TYR A 80 2.39 13.90 2.69
CA TYR A 80 2.75 13.32 3.99
C TYR A 80 3.90 14.08 4.65
N LYS A 81 4.05 13.91 5.97
CA LYS A 81 5.17 14.44 6.76
C LYS A 81 6.19 13.35 7.03
N ASN A 82 7.47 13.71 7.03
CA ASN A 82 8.55 12.75 7.26
C ASN A 82 8.86 12.59 8.75
N LEU A 83 8.97 11.35 9.22
CA LEU A 83 9.53 10.96 10.50
C LEU A 83 10.96 10.48 10.27
N ARG A 84 11.95 11.33 10.60
CA ARG A 84 13.38 11.11 10.29
C ARG A 84 14.25 10.79 11.51
N ASP A 85 13.76 11.11 12.71
CA ASP A 85 14.57 11.07 13.92
C ASP A 85 15.12 9.66 14.17
N ALA A 86 16.45 9.54 14.31
CA ALA A 86 17.12 8.27 14.57
C ALA A 86 16.58 7.58 15.84
N ASN A 87 16.15 8.37 16.82
CA ASN A 87 15.57 7.86 18.05
C ASN A 87 14.23 7.14 17.85
N ARG A 88 13.60 7.17 16.66
CA ARG A 88 12.38 6.42 16.34
C ARG A 88 12.65 4.98 15.92
N LYS A 89 13.89 4.60 15.65
CA LYS A 89 14.23 3.23 15.23
C LYS A 89 13.89 2.23 16.33
N SER A 90 13.33 1.08 15.96
CA SER A 90 12.97 -0.02 16.87
C SER A 90 14.18 -0.60 17.61
N SER A 91 15.39 -0.46 17.05
CA SER A 91 16.64 -0.84 17.69
C SER A 91 17.22 0.23 18.62
N TYR A 92 16.72 1.47 18.58
CA TYR A 92 17.22 2.55 19.43
C TYR A 92 16.84 2.30 20.89
N LYS A 93 17.84 2.00 21.72
CA LYS A 93 17.67 1.70 23.15
C LYS A 93 17.96 2.96 23.97
N ASN A 94 16.92 3.56 24.55
CA ASN A 94 17.06 4.68 25.47
C ASN A 94 15.85 4.74 26.41
N ARG A 95 16.07 5.13 27.67
CA ARG A 95 15.00 5.38 28.65
C ARG A 95 14.44 6.80 28.60
N ALA A 96 14.91 7.63 27.66
CA ALA A 96 14.34 8.95 27.41
C ALA A 96 12.82 8.85 27.20
N LYS A 97 12.08 9.77 27.82
CA LYS A 97 10.61 9.83 27.75
C LYS A 97 10.17 10.78 26.64
N LEU A 98 10.60 10.53 25.39
CA LEU A 98 10.08 11.29 24.26
C LEU A 98 8.64 10.86 23.98
N CYS A 99 7.87 11.75 23.34
CA CYS A 99 6.47 11.52 23.06
C CYS A 99 5.97 12.02 21.71
N ASP A 100 4.89 11.38 21.25
CA ASP A 100 4.13 11.76 20.04
C ASP A 100 2.79 12.41 20.43
N ASP A 101 2.69 12.99 21.63
CA ASP A 101 1.51 13.71 22.15
C ASP A 101 1.18 14.99 21.36
N LYS A 102 2.18 15.58 20.69
CA LYS A 102 2.02 16.72 19.79
C LYS A 102 1.78 16.31 18.33
N LEU A 103 1.58 15.02 18.05
CA LEU A 103 1.41 14.53 16.70
C LEU A 103 -0.03 14.78 16.21
N HIS A 104 -0.20 15.78 15.34
CA HIS A 104 -1.49 16.05 14.71
C HIS A 104 -1.92 14.89 13.79
N VAL A 105 -3.23 14.70 13.66
CA VAL A 105 -3.80 13.74 12.71
C VAL A 105 -3.33 14.06 11.30
N GLY A 106 -2.75 13.10 10.61
CA GLY A 106 -2.26 13.30 9.25
C GLY A 106 -1.45 12.13 8.73
N TRP A 107 -1.02 12.21 7.47
CA TRP A 107 -0.18 11.20 6.84
C TRP A 107 1.28 11.42 7.17
N TYR A 108 1.95 10.35 7.60
CA TYR A 108 3.36 10.34 7.94
C TYR A 108 4.08 9.19 7.26
N ARG A 109 5.38 9.38 7.00
CA ARG A 109 6.27 8.37 6.41
C ARG A 109 7.54 8.24 7.25
N PHE A 110 7.92 7.02 7.59
CA PHE A 110 9.25 6.74 8.15
C PHE A 110 10.30 6.82 7.04
N VAL A 111 11.35 7.60 7.27
CA VAL A 111 12.45 7.78 6.33
C VAL A 111 13.79 7.95 7.05
N GLY A 112 14.89 7.69 6.34
CA GLY A 112 16.25 7.91 6.86
C GLY A 112 16.53 7.07 8.10
N ALA A 113 17.11 7.68 9.14
CA ALA A 113 17.55 6.97 10.34
C ALA A 113 16.39 6.37 11.16
N ALA A 114 15.16 6.85 10.98
CA ALA A 114 13.98 6.26 11.61
C ALA A 114 13.58 4.90 10.99
N GLY A 115 14.11 4.55 9.81
CA GLY A 115 13.72 3.38 9.02
C GLY A 115 12.78 3.74 7.87
N THR A 116 12.15 2.74 7.28
CA THR A 116 11.31 2.85 6.07
C THR A 116 9.84 2.57 6.34
N LYS A 117 9.51 1.88 7.44
CA LYS A 117 8.16 1.42 7.79
C LYS A 117 8.01 1.20 9.30
N MET A 118 6.77 1.04 9.77
CA MET A 118 6.48 0.62 11.14
C MET A 118 6.74 -0.90 11.29
N PRO A 119 7.29 -1.39 12.41
CA PRO A 119 7.44 -2.83 12.63
C PRO A 119 6.08 -3.52 12.78
N THR A 120 5.93 -4.71 12.22
CA THR A 120 4.72 -5.56 12.35
C THR A 120 4.86 -6.64 13.44
N SER A 121 6.07 -6.78 13.99
CA SER A 121 6.36 -7.62 15.14
C SER A 121 6.45 -6.78 16.41
N LEU A 122 6.30 -7.45 17.54
CA LEU A 122 6.40 -6.81 18.84
C LEU A 122 7.74 -6.09 19.01
N VAL A 123 7.67 -4.81 19.36
CA VAL A 123 8.83 -4.05 19.83
C VAL A 123 8.78 -3.99 21.36
N PRO A 124 9.81 -4.46 22.08
CA PRO A 124 9.86 -4.37 23.53
C PRO A 124 9.80 -2.92 24.03
N SER A 125 9.36 -2.71 25.27
CA SER A 125 9.45 -1.39 25.92
C SER A 125 10.88 -0.82 25.94
N TYR A 126 11.01 0.49 26.14
CA TYR A 126 12.28 1.22 26.13
C TYR A 126 13.03 1.12 24.79
N ARG A 127 12.24 1.16 23.71
CA ARG A 127 12.70 1.29 22.32
C ARG A 127 12.08 2.53 21.69
N CYS A 128 12.65 2.96 20.57
CA CYS A 128 12.24 4.14 19.82
C CYS A 128 12.10 5.42 20.68
N GLY A 129 12.97 5.53 21.70
CA GLY A 129 13.13 6.71 22.54
C GLY A 129 11.92 6.99 23.44
N THR A 130 11.17 5.97 23.82
CA THR A 130 10.01 6.09 24.71
C THR A 130 9.87 4.88 25.64
N VAL A 131 8.94 4.94 26.58
CA VAL A 131 8.64 3.81 27.49
C VAL A 131 7.80 2.76 26.78
N TYR A 132 6.71 3.17 26.12
CA TYR A 132 5.77 2.28 25.44
C TYR A 132 5.96 2.31 23.93
N SER A 133 6.61 1.28 23.41
CA SER A 133 7.05 1.20 22.02
C SER A 133 5.91 0.74 21.10
N GLY A 134 5.54 1.57 20.13
CA GLY A 134 4.44 1.33 19.21
C GLY A 134 4.83 0.52 17.98
N TRP A 135 4.07 -0.53 17.69
CA TRP A 135 4.22 -1.40 16.52
C TRP A 135 2.86 -1.76 15.90
N LEU A 136 2.83 -2.06 14.60
CA LEU A 136 1.62 -2.34 13.84
C LEU A 136 1.11 -3.76 14.12
N LYS A 137 -0.13 -3.91 14.58
CA LYS A 137 -0.78 -5.22 14.64
C LYS A 137 -1.28 -5.63 13.25
N GLY A 138 -0.71 -6.72 12.74
CA GLY A 138 -1.02 -7.29 11.44
C GLY A 138 -0.01 -6.89 10.35
N SER A 139 -0.28 -7.31 9.13
CA SER A 139 0.55 -7.00 7.96
C SER A 139 0.26 -5.60 7.41
N HIS A 140 1.26 -5.03 6.73
CA HIS A 140 1.03 -3.89 5.86
C HIS A 140 0.15 -4.28 4.67
N PRO A 141 -0.66 -3.35 4.13
CA PRO A 141 -1.49 -3.61 2.95
C PRO A 141 -0.66 -3.85 1.68
N SER A 142 -1.29 -4.51 0.71
CA SER A 142 -0.88 -4.47 -0.69
C SER A 142 -1.17 -3.09 -1.31
N VAL A 143 -0.68 -2.83 -2.52
CA VAL A 143 -1.04 -1.60 -3.26
C VAL A 143 -2.53 -1.59 -3.62
N GLU A 144 -3.10 -2.75 -3.90
CA GLU A 144 -4.49 -2.92 -4.34
C GLU A 144 -5.50 -2.72 -3.20
N ASP A 145 -5.09 -2.96 -1.96
CA ASP A 145 -5.94 -2.81 -0.78
C ASP A 145 -6.33 -1.34 -0.50
N GLY A 146 -5.62 -0.38 -1.09
CA GLY A 146 -5.86 1.05 -0.86
C GLY A 146 -5.48 1.51 0.56
N GLU A 147 -6.32 2.37 1.16
CA GLU A 147 -6.19 2.73 2.58
C GLU A 147 -6.93 1.70 3.41
N VAL A 148 -6.22 1.08 4.36
CA VAL A 148 -6.80 0.11 5.29
C VAL A 148 -6.67 0.60 6.72
N ASP A 149 -7.67 0.31 7.54
CA ASP A 149 -7.57 0.48 8.98
C ASP A 149 -6.68 -0.60 9.60
N ARG A 150 -5.78 -0.17 10.48
CA ARG A 150 -4.93 -1.03 11.32
C ARG A 150 -4.93 -0.52 12.75
N ARG A 151 -4.44 -1.36 13.67
CA ARG A 151 -4.19 -0.98 15.05
C ARG A 151 -2.70 -0.95 15.31
N VAL A 152 -2.21 0.09 15.96
CA VAL A 152 -0.89 0.10 16.60
C VAL A 152 -1.07 -0.38 18.03
N CYS A 153 -0.19 -1.27 18.46
CA CYS A 153 -0.08 -1.74 19.83
C CYS A 153 1.15 -1.11 20.49
N PHE A 154 0.99 -0.60 21.71
CA PHE A 154 2.09 -0.04 22.49
C PHE A 154 2.49 -1.02 23.59
N SER A 155 3.71 -1.56 23.48
CA SER A 155 4.20 -2.60 24.37
C SER A 155 4.60 -2.04 25.73
N ASP A 156 4.25 -2.74 26.82
CA ASP A 156 4.80 -2.49 28.15
C ASP A 156 6.04 -3.33 28.48
N TYR A 157 6.49 -3.24 29.74
CA TYR A 157 7.66 -3.96 30.24
C TYR A 157 7.49 -5.49 30.30
N ARG A 158 6.25 -5.99 30.26
CA ARG A 158 5.93 -7.42 30.18
C ARG A 158 5.71 -7.87 28.75
N ASN A 159 5.99 -7.02 27.75
CA ASN A 159 5.69 -7.24 26.35
C ASN A 159 4.19 -7.46 26.08
N HIS A 160 3.32 -6.90 26.92
CA HIS A 160 1.88 -6.89 26.66
C HIS A 160 1.47 -5.63 25.92
N CYS A 161 0.32 -5.72 25.25
CA CYS A 161 -0.30 -4.59 24.60
C CYS A 161 -1.00 -3.70 25.63
N ARG A 162 -0.31 -2.68 26.15
CA ARG A 162 -0.87 -1.77 27.16
C ARG A 162 -2.01 -0.92 26.61
N GLY A 163 -1.89 -0.50 25.36
CA GLY A 163 -2.86 0.35 24.70
C GLY A 163 -2.80 0.17 23.19
N THR A 164 -3.88 0.57 22.52
CA THR A 164 -3.94 0.54 21.06
C THR A 164 -4.45 1.85 20.49
N THR A 165 -4.04 2.15 19.25
CA THR A 165 -4.54 3.28 18.48
C THR A 165 -4.87 2.82 17.08
N LYS A 166 -6.08 3.16 16.58
CA LYS A 166 -6.45 2.90 15.18
C LYS A 166 -5.79 3.93 14.26
N ILE A 167 -5.23 3.46 13.16
CA ILE A 167 -4.59 4.30 12.12
C ILE A 167 -5.02 3.82 10.74
N GLY A 168 -4.98 4.72 9.76
CA GLY A 168 -5.01 4.35 8.35
C GLY A 168 -3.60 3.99 7.88
N VAL A 169 -3.47 2.98 7.02
CA VAL A 169 -2.20 2.59 6.40
C VAL A 169 -2.42 2.45 4.92
N ARG A 170 -1.50 2.98 4.11
CA ARG A 170 -1.53 2.84 2.66
C ARG A 170 -0.16 2.43 2.14
N ASN A 171 -0.17 1.53 1.16
CA ASN A 171 1.01 1.14 0.39
C ASN A 171 1.09 1.98 -0.89
N CYS A 172 2.13 2.79 -1.02
CA CYS A 172 2.38 3.65 -2.18
C CYS A 172 3.28 2.97 -3.23
N GLY A 173 3.42 1.66 -3.18
CA GLY A 173 4.27 0.84 -4.06
C GLY A 173 5.68 0.67 -3.51
N SER A 174 6.43 1.77 -3.37
CA SER A 174 7.82 1.73 -2.88
C SER A 174 7.99 2.13 -1.41
N TYR A 175 6.92 2.56 -0.74
CA TYR A 175 6.92 2.95 0.67
C TYR A 175 5.51 2.91 1.25
N TYR A 176 5.43 2.98 2.58
CA TYR A 176 4.18 3.06 3.32
C TYR A 176 3.99 4.44 3.93
N ILE A 177 2.74 4.89 3.95
CA ILE A 177 2.31 6.05 4.72
C ILE A 177 1.29 5.63 5.78
N TYR A 178 1.30 6.34 6.90
CA TYR A 178 0.51 6.04 8.08
C TYR A 178 -0.27 7.28 8.49
N LYS A 179 -1.58 7.16 8.60
CA LYS A 179 -2.47 8.20 9.11
C LYS A 179 -2.43 8.18 10.63
N LEU A 180 -1.35 8.72 11.17
CA LEU A 180 -1.06 8.72 12.59
C LEU A 180 -1.85 9.82 13.31
N ARG A 181 -1.99 9.67 14.62
CA ARG A 181 -2.65 10.61 15.53
C ARG A 181 -1.95 10.57 16.88
N GLN A 182 -2.20 11.54 17.75
CA GLN A 182 -1.66 11.54 19.10
C GLN A 182 -2.07 10.25 19.87
N PRO A 183 -1.12 9.54 20.50
CA PRO A 183 -1.42 8.45 21.44
C PRO A 183 -2.08 8.97 22.73
N SER A 184 -2.66 8.08 23.52
CA SER A 184 -3.39 8.45 24.76
C SER A 184 -2.48 8.87 25.92
N LEU A 185 -1.18 8.57 25.86
CA LEU A 185 -0.19 8.90 26.89
C LEU A 185 1.07 9.46 26.22
N CYS A 186 1.71 10.47 26.82
CA CYS A 186 2.99 10.99 26.30
C CYS A 186 4.02 9.86 26.21
N ALA A 187 4.14 8.98 27.19
CA ALA A 187 5.12 7.88 27.14
C ALA A 187 4.89 6.79 26.05
N MET A 188 4.07 7.04 25.02
CA MET A 188 3.85 6.23 23.82
C MET A 188 4.39 6.92 22.56
N ARG A 189 5.10 6.18 21.71
CA ARG A 189 5.56 6.65 20.39
C ARG A 189 5.50 5.56 19.34
N TYR A 190 5.32 5.98 18.09
CA TYR A 190 5.39 5.09 16.94
C TYR A 190 6.85 4.79 16.58
N CYS A 191 7.22 3.50 16.58
CA CYS A 191 8.55 3.07 16.16
C CYS A 191 8.63 2.87 14.64
N GLY A 192 9.84 3.01 14.09
CA GLY A 192 10.17 2.63 12.71
C GLY A 192 11.21 1.50 12.64
N THR A 193 11.27 0.81 11.51
CA THR A 193 12.20 -0.27 11.17
C THR A 193 12.52 -0.22 9.68
N ASP A 194 13.53 -0.97 9.23
CA ASP A 194 13.76 -1.21 7.79
C ASP A 194 12.87 -2.31 7.21
#